data_AF-N6VB45-F1
#
_entry.id   AF-N6VB45-F1
#
_cell.length_a   1.000
_cell.length_b   1.000
_cell.length_c   1.000
_cell.angle_alpha   90.00
_cell.angle_beta   90.00
_cell.angle_gamma   90.00
#
_symmetry.space_group_name_H-M   'P 1'
#
loop_
_entity.id
_entity.type
_entity.pdbx_description
1 polymer ?
#
loop_
_entity_poly.entity_id
_entity_poly.type
_entity_poly.pdbx_seq_one_letter_code
_entity_poly.pdbx_strand_id
1 'polypeptide(L)'
;MPITDVSWTRLVTIRLQCGLERTFAGVYDALDFLENEWPLRYGERHQRAIRTCRGALNGGVAAVVAREAFMAACLEAGMVAPLKAKPNAHPGRIARRALVQ
;
A
#
# COMPACT_ATOMS: atom_id res chain seq x y z
N MET A 1 -9.33 -7.08 19.47
CA MET A 1 -8.86 -5.67 19.39
C MET A 1 -9.17 -5.17 17.98
N PRO A 2 -9.75 -3.96 17.81
CA PRO A 2 -9.91 -3.41 16.48
C PRO A 2 -8.52 -3.15 15.89
N ILE A 3 -8.26 -3.71 14.71
CA ILE A 3 -7.02 -3.47 13.97
C ILE A 3 -7.10 -2.01 13.52
N THR A 4 -6.33 -1.11 14.15
CA THR A 4 -6.23 0.28 13.71
C THR A 4 -5.43 0.30 12.42
N ASP A 5 -6.11 0.11 11.30
CA ASP A 5 -5.49 0.20 9.99
C ASP A 5 -5.31 1.68 9.59
N VAL A 6 -4.10 1.99 9.14
CA VAL A 6 -3.72 3.30 8.63
C VAL A 6 -3.75 3.23 7.12
N SER A 7 -4.89 3.62 6.54
CA SER A 7 -5.08 3.61 5.09
C SER A 7 -4.25 4.69 4.40
N TRP A 8 -3.75 4.37 3.21
CA TRP A 8 -3.07 5.31 2.33
C TRP A 8 -4.05 6.00 1.39
N THR A 9 -3.91 7.32 1.22
CA THR A 9 -4.71 8.10 0.25
C THR A 9 -4.56 7.58 -1.18
N ARG A 10 -3.39 7.03 -1.51
CA ARG A 10 -3.09 6.43 -2.80
C ARG A 10 -2.54 5.03 -2.60
N LEU A 11 -3.18 4.05 -3.23
CA LEU A 11 -2.73 2.67 -3.24
C LEU A 11 -1.28 2.57 -3.75
N VAL A 12 -0.58 1.53 -3.31
CA VAL A 12 0.74 1.17 -3.83
C VAL A 12 0.61 -0.17 -4.54
N THR A 13 0.94 -0.20 -5.82
CA THR A 13 1.01 -1.45 -6.59
C THR A 13 2.48 -1.80 -6.81
N ILE A 14 2.84 -3.05 -6.54
CA ILE A 14 4.18 -3.59 -6.73
C ILE A 14 4.10 -4.79 -7.68
N ARG A 15 5.20 -5.11 -8.34
CA ARG A 15 5.33 -6.31 -9.15
C ARG A 15 6.39 -7.20 -8.51
N LEU A 16 5.97 -8.33 -7.99
CA LEU A 16 6.86 -9.33 -7.40
C LEU A 16 7.78 -9.93 -8.47
N GLN A 17 8.89 -10.52 -8.05
CA GLN A 17 9.87 -11.15 -8.95
C GLN A 17 9.27 -12.32 -9.76
N CYS A 18 8.23 -12.99 -9.24
CA CYS A 18 7.48 -14.01 -9.97
C CYS A 18 6.55 -13.44 -11.06
N GLY A 19 6.47 -12.11 -11.19
CA GLY A 19 5.61 -11.42 -12.16
C GLY A 19 4.21 -11.07 -11.66
N LEU A 20 3.83 -11.52 -10.45
CA LEU A 20 2.54 -11.19 -9.82
C LEU A 20 2.49 -9.71 -9.42
N GLU A 21 1.40 -9.03 -9.75
CA GLU A 21 1.11 -7.67 -9.26
C GLU A 21 0.30 -7.75 -7.95
N ARG A 22 0.70 -6.97 -6.94
CA ARG A 22 -0.01 -6.84 -5.66
C ARG A 22 -0.27 -5.38 -5.35
N THR A 23 -1.45 -5.08 -4.82
CA THR A 23 -1.86 -3.71 -4.47
C THR A 23 -2.16 -3.62 -2.99
N PHE A 24 -1.59 -2.61 -2.33
CA PHE A 24 -1.69 -2.34 -0.90
C PHE A 24 -2.49 -1.07 -0.67
N ALA A 25 -3.47 -1.14 0.23
CA ALA A 25 -4.34 -0.02 0.58
C ALA A 25 -3.95 0.70 1.88
N GLY A 26 -3.18 0.04 2.74
CA GLY A 26 -2.81 0.58 4.04
C GLY A 26 -1.48 0.05 4.56
N VAL A 27 -1.09 0.60 5.70
CA VAL A 27 0.17 0.27 6.38
C VAL A 27 0.15 -1.15 6.92
N TYR A 28 -1.00 -1.66 7.37
CA TYR A 28 -1.08 -3.01 7.95
C TYR A 28 -0.73 -4.08 6.91
N ASP A 29 -1.41 -4.08 5.76
CA ASP A 29 -1.15 -5.02 4.66
C ASP A 29 0.32 -4.95 4.18
N ALA A 30 0.87 -3.73 4.13
CA ALA A 30 2.24 -3.53 3.70
C ALA A 30 3.24 -4.08 4.73
N LEU A 31 2.97 -3.91 6.03
CA LEU A 31 3.81 -4.45 7.09
C LEU A 31 3.75 -5.98 7.12
N ASP A 32 2.55 -6.56 6.99
CA ASP A 32 2.37 -8.00 6.91
C ASP A 32 3.19 -8.60 5.75
N PHE A 33 3.12 -7.98 4.57
CA PHE A 33 3.94 -8.39 3.43
C PHE A 33 5.45 -8.27 3.70
N LEU A 34 5.90 -7.18 4.33
CA LEU A 34 7.31 -7.01 4.70
C LEU A 34 7.76 -8.11 5.68
N GLU A 35 6.93 -8.52 6.62
CA GLU A 35 7.33 -9.47 7.66
C GLU A 35 7.24 -10.94 7.22
N ASN A 36 6.22 -11.28 6.42
CA ASN A 36 5.85 -12.67 6.15
C ASN A 36 6.17 -13.14 4.72
N GLU A 37 6.15 -12.23 3.76
CA GLU A 37 6.18 -12.58 2.33
C GLU A 37 7.33 -11.93 1.57
N TRP A 38 8.17 -11.16 2.25
CA TRP A 38 9.26 -10.44 1.62
C TRP A 38 10.34 -11.40 1.09
N PRO A 39 10.65 -11.37 -0.23
CA PRO A 39 11.47 -12.40 -0.85
C PRO A 39 12.99 -12.27 -0.58
N LEU A 40 13.45 -11.07 -0.20
CA LEU A 40 14.88 -10.80 0.01
C LEU A 40 15.24 -10.87 1.49
N ARG A 41 16.33 -11.55 1.84
CA ARG A 41 16.77 -11.68 3.23
C ARG A 41 17.52 -10.46 3.78
N TYR A 42 17.89 -9.51 2.92
CA TYR A 42 18.70 -8.33 3.26
C TYR A 42 18.24 -7.08 2.50
N GLY A 43 18.49 -5.91 3.08
CA GLY A 43 18.14 -4.60 2.51
C GLY A 43 17.95 -3.56 3.60
N GLU A 44 18.71 -2.46 3.57
CA GLU A 44 18.62 -1.43 4.60
C GLU A 44 17.25 -0.74 4.57
N ARG A 45 16.68 -0.52 3.37
CA ARG A 45 15.36 0.12 3.27
C ARG A 45 14.25 -0.83 3.66
N HIS A 46 14.42 -2.14 3.50
CA HIS A 46 13.45 -3.12 4.00
C HIS A 46 13.30 -3.01 5.53
N GLN A 47 14.42 -3.04 6.25
CA GLN A 47 14.44 -2.87 7.71
C GLN A 47 13.90 -1.50 8.14
N ARG A 48 14.22 -0.44 7.39
CA ARG A 48 13.65 0.89 7.61
C ARG A 48 12.14 0.90 7.41
N ALA A 49 11.63 0.28 6.34
CA ALA A 49 10.21 0.21 6.04
C ALA A 49 9.43 -0.49 7.16
N ILE A 50 9.92 -1.61 7.69
CA ILE A 50 9.30 -2.29 8.85
C ILE A 50 9.18 -1.33 10.04
N ARG A 51 10.27 -0.65 10.42
CA ARG A 51 10.27 0.30 11.54
C ARG A 51 9.30 1.45 11.32
N THR A 52 9.29 2.01 10.10
CA THR A 52 8.42 3.14 9.75
C THR A 52 6.94 2.74 9.72
N CYS A 53 6.60 1.57 9.16
CA CYS A 53 5.24 1.06 9.14
C CYS A 53 4.71 0.77 10.56
N ARG A 54 5.52 0.13 11.42
CA ARG A 54 5.16 -0.05 12.84
C ARG A 54 4.96 1.29 13.56
N GLY A 55 5.84 2.26 13.31
CA GLY A 55 5.71 3.61 13.84
C GLY A 55 4.41 4.30 13.41
N ALA A 56 3.94 4.05 12.18
CA ALA A 56 2.69 4.61 11.68
C ALA A 56 1.46 3.94 12.30
N LEU A 57 1.45 2.62 12.48
CA LEU A 57 0.38 1.92 13.20
C LEU A 57 0.26 2.38 14.66
N ASN A 58 1.38 2.76 15.28
CA ASN A 58 1.42 3.32 16.63
C ASN A 58 1.08 4.83 16.67
N GLY A 59 0.79 5.47 15.54
CA GLY A 59 0.47 6.90 15.45
C GLY A 59 1.67 7.85 15.58
N GLY A 60 2.90 7.33 15.67
CA GLY A 60 4.13 8.12 15.79
C GLY A 60 4.72 8.56 14.45
N VAL A 61 4.25 7.99 13.34
CA VAL A 61 4.71 8.31 11.99
C VAL A 61 3.52 8.57 11.07
N ALA A 62 3.61 9.59 10.22
CA ALA A 62 2.58 9.88 9.24
C ALA A 62 2.45 8.76 8.19
N ALA A 63 1.21 8.44 7.80
CA ALA A 63 0.90 7.41 6.81
C ALA A 63 1.67 7.57 5.49
N VAL A 64 1.87 8.82 5.04
CA VAL A 64 2.63 9.16 3.83
C VAL A 64 4.10 8.74 3.93
N VAL A 65 4.71 8.89 5.10
CA VAL A 65 6.13 8.54 5.33
C VAL A 65 6.28 7.02 5.33
N ALA A 66 5.34 6.29 5.93
CA ALA A 66 5.31 4.82 5.84
C ALA A 66 5.16 4.33 4.41
N ARG A 67 4.27 4.98 3.63
CA ARG A 67 4.10 4.69 2.20
C ARG A 67 5.38 4.89 1.40
N GLU A 68 6.08 5.99 1.62
CA GLU A 68 7.35 6.28 0.94
C GLU A 68 8.46 5.30 1.32
N ALA A 69 8.57 4.96 2.61
CA ALA A 69 9.53 3.96 3.07
C ALA A 69 9.27 2.59 2.43
N PHE A 70 7.99 2.19 2.34
CA PHE A 70 7.59 0.95 1.66
C PHE A 70 7.96 0.97 0.18
N MET A 71 7.60 2.03 -0.57
CA MET A 71 7.95 2.15 -1.99
C MET A 71 9.47 2.15 -2.21
N ALA A 72 10.23 2.79 -1.33
CA ALA A 72 11.69 2.84 -1.42
C ALA A 72 12.33 1.46 -1.21
N ALA A 73 11.75 0.63 -0.34
CA ALA A 73 12.14 -0.77 -0.16
C ALA A 73 11.79 -1.61 -1.40
N CYS A 74 10.60 -1.43 -1.98
CA CYS A 74 10.23 -2.13 -3.22
C CYS A 74 11.13 -1.75 -4.39
N LEU A 75 11.56 -0.49 -4.46
CA LEU A 75 12.51 -0.01 -5.47
C LEU A 75 13.91 -0.62 -5.29
N GLU A 76 14.41 -0.70 -4.07
CA GLU A 76 15.67 -1.41 -3.78
C GLU A 76 15.60 -2.89 -4.16
N ALA A 77 14.44 -3.51 -3.90
CA ALA A 77 14.19 -4.91 -4.22
C ALA A 77 13.88 -5.19 -5.71
N GLY A 78 13.86 -4.16 -6.57
CA GLY A 78 13.48 -4.30 -7.97
C GLY A 78 12.02 -4.73 -8.19
N MET A 79 11.13 -4.50 -7.21
CA MET A 79 9.71 -4.88 -7.24
C MET A 79 8.77 -3.74 -7.63
N VAL A 80 9.27 -2.74 -8.35
CA VAL A 80 8.46 -1.60 -8.79
C VAL A 80 7.49 -2.03 -9.88
N ALA A 81 6.19 -1.81 -9.67
CA ALA A 81 5.23 -1.97 -10.76
C ALA A 81 5.42 -0.82 -11.76
N PRO A 82 5.30 -1.06 -13.08
CA PRO A 82 5.14 0.02 -14.03
C PRO A 82 3.91 0.83 -13.63
N LEU A 83 3.99 2.15 -13.69
CA LEU A 83 2.86 3.04 -13.48
C LEU A 83 1.81 2.73 -14.55
N LYS A 84 0.91 1.77 -14.30
CA LYS A 84 -0.31 1.62 -15.10
C LYS A 84 -1.13 2.88 -14.85
N ALA A 85 -1.12 3.79 -15.83
CA ALA A 85 -2.10 4.86 -15.90
C ALA A 85 -3.49 4.22 -15.77
N LYS A 86 -4.30 4.71 -14.83
CA LYS A 86 -5.68 4.22 -14.64
C LYS A 86 -6.41 4.22 -16.00
N PRO A 87 -7.10 3.15 -16.40
CA PRO A 87 -8.22 3.30 -17.31
C PRO A 87 -9.22 4.22 -16.62
N ASN A 88 -9.57 5.29 -17.31
CA ASN A 88 -10.37 6.39 -16.77
C ASN A 88 -11.79 5.94 -16.39
N ALA A 89 -12.35 6.63 -15.40
CA ALA A 89 -13.77 6.92 -15.15
C ALA A 89 -14.76 5.79 -14.76
N HIS A 90 -15.42 6.07 -13.64
CA HIS A 90 -16.61 5.42 -13.09
C HIS A 90 -17.79 5.41 -14.08
N PRO A 91 -18.56 4.30 -14.17
CA PRO A 91 -19.97 4.39 -14.52
C PRO A 91 -20.83 4.06 -13.28
N GLY A 92 -21.76 4.95 -12.95
CA GLY A 92 -22.96 4.55 -12.21
C GLY A 92 -23.11 5.06 -10.77
N ARG A 93 -23.21 6.39 -10.58
CA ARG A 93 -24.10 6.89 -9.51
C ARG A 93 -25.49 7.00 -10.13
N ILE A 94 -26.28 5.93 -10.07
CA ILE A 94 -27.68 5.96 -10.48
C ILE A 94 -28.39 7.02 -9.63
N ALA A 95 -28.89 8.05 -10.31
CA ALA A 95 -29.74 9.08 -9.74
C ALA A 95 -31.04 8.44 -9.25
N ARG A 96 -31.22 8.34 -7.95
CA ARG A 96 -32.52 8.10 -7.33
C ARG A 96 -33.21 9.45 -7.20
N ARG A 97 -33.96 9.82 -8.25
CA ARG A 97 -34.92 10.91 -8.17
C ARG A 97 -36.21 10.32 -7.67
N ALA A 98 -36.52 10.61 -6.41
CA ALA A 98 -37.85 10.42 -5.86
C ALA A 98 -38.84 11.25 -6.68
N LEU A 99 -39.93 10.65 -7.11
CA LEU A 99 -41.15 11.36 -7.46
C LEU A 99 -42.26 10.76 -6.61
N VAL A 100 -42.63 11.55 -5.60
CA VAL A 100 -43.95 11.58 -5.00
C VAL A 100 -44.93 12.00 -6.09
N GLN A 101 -45.93 11.18 -6.37
CA GLN A 101 -47.37 11.55 -6.35
C GLN A 101 -48.19 10.26 -6.22
#